data_AF-A0A506UZF9-F1
#
_entry.id   AF-A0A506UZF9-F1
#
_cell.length_a   1.000
_cell.length_b   1.000
_cell.length_c   1.000
_cell.angle_alpha   90.00
_cell.angle_beta   90.00
_cell.angle_gamma   90.00
#
_symmetry.space_group_name_H-M   'P 1'
#
loop_
_entity.id
_entity.type
_entity.pdbx_description
1 polymer ?
#
loop_
_entity_poly.entity_id
_entity_poly.type
_entity_poly.pdbx_seq_one_letter_code
_entity_poly.pdbx_strand_id
1 'polypeptide(L)'
;MYCTLADLLEQVPERTLIELTNESVGFDEQPPVNATVVESCIRYAGELIDAHLRGRYTLPLTEVPTVLRDIAITLTRYRLYVRRPEGDLPDTVKDDNKEARRQLEAIRDGKLTLGLQSTQKDVPESGEIRARARRPTFGGRDGLLEKY
;
A
#
# COMPACT_ATOMS: atom_id res chain seq x y z
N MET A 1 5.87 12.92 -0.56
CA MET A 1 5.59 12.47 0.83
C MET A 1 4.32 11.64 0.80
N TYR A 2 4.25 10.57 1.60
CA TYR A 2 3.13 9.62 1.58
C TYR A 2 2.22 9.71 2.82
N CYS A 3 2.70 10.32 3.90
CA CYS A 3 1.95 10.62 5.11
C CYS A 3 2.41 11.96 5.70
N THR A 4 1.62 12.47 6.63
CA THR A 4 1.83 13.73 7.36
C THR A 4 1.84 13.47 8.87
N LEU A 5 2.18 14.50 9.66
CA LEU A 5 2.07 14.45 11.12
C LEU A 5 0.61 14.24 11.58
N ALA A 6 -0.37 14.81 10.88
CA ALA A 6 -1.78 14.61 11.20
C ALA A 6 -2.19 13.14 11.07
N ASP A 7 -1.77 12.47 9.99
CA ASP A 7 -2.03 11.05 9.78
C ASP A 7 -1.41 10.17 10.88
N LEU A 8 -0.25 10.57 11.43
CA LEU A 8 0.38 9.86 12.55
C LEU A 8 -0.40 10.05 13.85
N LEU A 9 -0.94 11.24 14.11
CA LEU A 9 -1.73 11.53 15.31
C LEU A 9 -3.06 10.77 15.33
N GLU A 10 -3.61 10.41 14.17
CA GLU A 10 -4.80 9.56 14.08
C GLU A 10 -4.54 8.11 14.53
N GLN A 11 -3.30 7.63 14.43
CA GLN A 11 -2.93 6.22 14.67
C GLN A 11 -2.06 6.01 15.91
N VAL A 12 -1.34 7.04 16.35
CA VAL A 12 -0.44 7.00 17.49
C VAL A 12 -0.83 8.11 18.47
N PRO A 13 -1.09 7.80 19.75
CA PRO A 13 -1.41 8.81 20.74
C PRO A 13 -0.33 9.90 20.79
N GLU A 14 -0.77 11.16 20.88
CA GLU A 14 0.15 12.32 20.91
C GLU A 14 1.21 12.19 22.00
N ARG A 15 0.80 11.73 23.20
CA ARG A 15 1.72 11.47 24.31
C ARG A 15 2.85 10.51 23.92
N THR A 16 2.53 9.41 23.22
CA THR A 16 3.54 8.47 22.75
C THR A 16 4.44 9.11 21.69
N LEU A 17 3.92 9.97 20.82
CA LEU A 17 4.76 10.72 19.87
C LEU A 17 5.69 11.70 20.57
N ILE A 18 5.23 12.42 21.59
CA ILE A 18 6.07 13.30 22.42
C ILE A 18 7.19 12.48 23.05
N GLU A 19 6.84 11.37 23.71
CA GLU A 19 7.78 10.46 24.34
C GLU A 19 8.75 9.86 23.33
N LEU A 20 8.32 9.53 22.11
CA LEU A 20 9.20 8.96 21.09
C LEU A 20 10.09 10.02 20.45
N THR A 21 9.67 11.29 20.35
CA THR A 21 10.38 12.33 19.60
C THR A 21 11.31 13.19 20.45
N ASN A 22 11.05 13.34 21.75
CA ASN A 22 11.84 14.19 22.65
C ASN A 22 12.73 13.39 23.61
N GLU A 23 14.05 13.60 23.57
CA GLU A 23 15.03 12.82 24.36
C GLU A 23 15.00 13.18 25.86
N SER A 24 14.85 14.45 26.19
CA SER A 24 14.72 14.95 27.55
C SER A 24 13.36 15.61 27.74
N VAL A 25 12.56 15.10 28.67
CA VAL A 25 11.31 15.73 29.10
C VAL A 25 11.65 16.57 30.33
N GLY A 26 11.53 17.90 30.23
CA GLY A 26 11.70 18.77 31.39
C GLY A 26 10.63 18.49 32.44
N PHE A 27 10.93 18.74 33.72
CA PHE A 27 9.97 18.53 34.81
C PHE A 27 8.82 19.55 34.82
N ASP A 28 9.03 20.73 34.24
CA ASP A 28 8.11 21.87 34.38
C ASP A 28 7.03 21.94 33.28
N GLU A 29 7.32 21.46 32.06
CA GLU A 29 6.36 21.43 30.95
C GLU A 29 6.61 20.20 30.05
N GLN A 30 5.52 19.56 29.59
CA GLN A 30 5.62 18.56 28.55
C GLN A 30 5.94 19.25 27.22
N PRO A 31 7.08 18.95 26.57
CA PRO A 31 7.42 19.54 25.30
C PRO A 31 6.43 19.07 24.22
N PRO A 32 6.15 19.91 23.22
CA PRO A 32 5.35 19.50 22.07
C PRO A 32 6.07 18.40 21.27
N VAL A 33 5.35 17.75 20.36
CA VAL A 33 5.94 16.77 19.42
C VAL A 33 7.06 17.45 18.62
N ASN A 34 8.26 16.85 18.61
CA ASN A 34 9.37 17.39 17.81
C ASN A 34 9.14 17.11 16.32
N ALA A 35 8.62 18.12 15.61
CA ALA A 35 8.27 18.03 14.19
C ALA A 35 9.46 17.64 13.31
N THR A 36 10.67 18.14 13.60
CA THR A 36 11.88 17.84 12.82
C THR A 36 12.23 16.35 12.86
N VAL A 37 12.09 15.72 14.03
CA VAL A 37 12.31 14.28 14.18
C VAL A 37 11.25 13.49 13.40
N VAL A 38 9.98 13.90 13.50
CA VAL A 38 8.89 13.25 12.77
C VAL A 38 9.09 13.37 11.26
N GLU A 39 9.36 14.57 10.75
CA GLU A 39 9.61 14.83 9.33
C GLU A 39 10.80 14.02 8.80
N SER A 40 11.87 13.90 9.57
CA SER A 40 13.00 13.04 9.19
C SER A 40 12.59 11.56 9.11
N CYS A 41 11.68 11.08 9.97
CA CYS A 41 11.20 9.70 9.94
C CYS A 41 10.23 9.47 8.77
N ILE A 42 9.34 10.43 8.50
CA ILE A 42 8.45 10.42 7.32
C ILE A 42 9.27 10.39 6.04
N ARG A 43 10.31 11.22 5.95
CA ARG A 43 11.21 11.24 4.79
C ARG A 43 11.88 9.89 4.57
N TYR A 44 12.39 9.26 5.63
CA TYR A 44 12.96 7.91 5.57
C TYR A 44 11.94 6.88 5.04
N ALA A 45 10.72 6.90 5.56
CA ALA A 45 9.65 6.00 5.09
C ALA A 45 9.33 6.25 3.61
N GLY A 46 9.26 7.52 3.18
CA GLY A 46 8.98 7.87 1.79
C GLY A 46 10.09 7.47 0.83
N GLU A 47 11.36 7.65 1.19
CA GLU A 47 12.50 7.19 0.39
C GLU A 47 12.48 5.67 0.20
N LEU A 48 12.09 4.92 1.24
CA LEU A 48 11.94 3.47 1.19
C LEU A 48 10.80 3.06 0.25
N ILE A 49 9.63 3.67 0.38
CA ILE A 49 8.49 3.42 -0.51
C ILE A 49 8.89 3.73 -1.96
N ASP A 50 9.46 4.89 -2.23
CA ASP A 50 9.94 5.28 -3.56
C ASP A 50 10.89 4.24 -4.14
N ALA A 51 11.84 3.73 -3.35
CA ALA A 51 12.79 2.72 -3.80
C ALA A 51 12.10 1.43 -4.29
N HIS A 52 11.03 1.00 -3.63
CA HIS A 52 10.24 -0.17 -4.07
C HIS A 52 9.38 0.14 -5.30
N LEU A 53 8.90 1.37 -5.45
CA LEU A 53 8.01 1.76 -6.54
C LEU A 53 8.73 2.11 -7.85
N ARG A 54 9.97 2.63 -7.81
CA ARG A 54 10.74 3.07 -8.99
C ARG A 54 10.87 2.02 -10.09
N GLY A 55 10.82 0.73 -9.76
CA GLY A 55 10.89 -0.35 -10.75
C GLY A 55 9.63 -0.52 -11.61
N ARG A 56 8.49 0.03 -11.17
CA ARG A 56 7.17 -0.25 -11.78
C ARG A 56 6.31 0.99 -12.01
N TYR A 57 6.53 2.07 -11.26
CA TYR A 57 5.73 3.28 -11.30
C TYR A 57 6.60 4.50 -11.64
N THR A 58 6.04 5.44 -12.40
CA THR A 58 6.61 6.76 -12.62
C THR A 58 6.40 7.61 -11.36
N LEU A 59 7.49 8.12 -10.79
CA LEU A 59 7.46 8.98 -9.61
C LEU A 59 7.75 10.44 -10.00
N PRO A 60 7.16 11.43 -9.32
CA PRO A 60 6.21 11.30 -8.20
C PRO A 60 4.84 10.78 -8.67
N LEU A 61 4.13 10.05 -7.80
CA LEU A 61 2.75 9.63 -8.06
C LEU A 61 1.82 10.84 -8.09
N THR A 62 0.86 10.86 -9.01
CA THR A 62 -0.16 11.92 -9.11
C THR A 62 -1.12 11.89 -7.92
N GLU A 63 -1.50 10.70 -7.49
CA GLU A 63 -2.38 10.46 -6.34
C GLU A 63 -1.74 9.38 -5.48
N VAL A 64 -1.81 9.55 -4.15
CA VAL A 64 -1.29 8.58 -3.18
C VAL A 64 -2.42 7.68 -2.73
N PRO A 65 -2.45 6.38 -3.10
CA PRO A 65 -3.45 5.45 -2.61
C PRO A 65 -3.38 5.30 -1.09
N THR A 66 -4.53 5.03 -0.49
CA THR A 66 -4.67 4.83 0.96
C THR A 66 -3.71 3.77 1.51
N VAL A 67 -3.51 2.68 0.78
CA VAL A 67 -2.57 1.60 1.13
C VAL A 67 -1.13 2.12 1.31
N LEU A 68 -0.66 3.02 0.44
CA LEU A 68 0.69 3.59 0.58
C LEU A 68 0.79 4.54 1.78
N ARG A 69 -0.28 5.27 2.09
CA ARG A 69 -0.35 6.12 3.28
C ARG A 69 -0.26 5.27 4.55
N ASP A 70 -1.02 4.17 4.62
CA ASP A 70 -1.02 3.27 5.79
C ASP A 70 0.36 2.58 5.98
N ILE A 71 1.00 2.16 4.89
CA ILE A 71 2.38 1.65 4.90
C ILE A 71 3.35 2.74 5.39
N ALA A 72 3.21 3.98 4.91
CA ALA A 72 4.09 5.08 5.31
C ALA A 72 3.98 5.41 6.81
N ILE A 73 2.76 5.45 7.35
CA ILE A 73 2.49 5.61 8.79
C ILE A 73 3.19 4.49 9.57
N THR A 74 3.00 3.24 9.15
CA THR A 74 3.57 2.05 9.82
C THR A 74 5.10 2.08 9.86
N LEU A 75 5.74 2.37 8.72
CA LEU A 75 7.20 2.49 8.63
C LEU A 75 7.74 3.65 9.46
N THR A 76 7.01 4.76 9.49
CA THR A 76 7.38 5.94 10.29
C THR A 76 7.29 5.64 11.77
N ARG A 77 6.20 5.01 12.24
CA ARG A 77 6.02 4.55 13.61
C ARG A 77 7.16 3.63 14.04
N TYR A 78 7.47 2.61 13.24
CA TYR A 78 8.61 1.73 13.50
C TYR A 78 9.94 2.49 13.61
N ARG A 79 10.19 3.43 12.69
CA ARG A 79 11.43 4.25 12.72
C ARG A 79 11.54 5.10 13.98
N LEU A 80 10.41 5.65 14.47
CA LEU A 80 10.37 6.43 15.70
C LEU A 80 10.79 5.59 16.93
N TYR A 81 10.30 4.35 17.03
CA TYR A 81 10.71 3.43 18.10
C TYR A 81 12.19 3.03 17.98
N VAL A 82 12.64 2.62 16.78
CA VAL A 82 14.02 2.15 16.57
C VAL A 82 15.07 3.24 16.84
N ARG A 83 14.71 4.52 16.73
CA ARG A 83 15.60 5.64 17.09
C ARG A 83 16.02 5.61 18.56
N ARG A 84 15.25 4.94 19.43
CA ARG A 84 15.54 4.78 20.87
C ARG A 84 16.05 3.36 21.12
N PRO A 85 17.37 3.12 21.06
CA PRO A 85 17.91 1.77 21.27
C PRO A 85 17.68 1.23 22.69
N GLU A 86 17.53 2.13 23.68
CA GLU A 86 17.25 1.78 25.08
C GLU A 86 15.75 1.60 25.38
N GLY A 87 14.87 1.99 24.45
CA GLY A 87 13.43 1.87 24.64
C GLY A 87 12.90 0.49 24.21
N ASP A 88 11.85 0.03 24.89
CA ASP A 88 11.14 -1.18 24.46
C ASP A 88 10.48 -0.96 23.10
N LEU A 89 10.81 -1.82 22.14
CA LEU A 89 10.17 -1.90 20.84
C LEU A 89 9.07 -2.97 20.90
N PRO A 90 7.77 -2.59 20.94
CA PRO A 90 6.68 -3.54 21.03
C PRO A 90 6.70 -4.51 19.85
N ASP A 91 6.40 -5.79 20.12
CA ASP A 91 6.42 -6.81 19.06
C ASP A 91 5.39 -6.55 17.97
N THR A 92 4.24 -5.96 18.32
CA THR A 92 3.24 -5.50 17.34
C THR A 92 3.83 -4.51 16.32
N VAL A 93 4.65 -3.56 16.77
CA VAL A 93 5.31 -2.58 15.88
C VAL A 93 6.34 -3.25 14.97
N LYS A 94 7.02 -4.30 15.45
CA LYS A 94 7.96 -5.09 14.62
C LYS A 94 7.21 -5.87 13.55
N ASP A 95 6.13 -6.54 13.93
CA ASP A 95 5.30 -7.34 13.05
C ASP A 95 4.60 -6.49 11.99
N ASP A 96 4.05 -5.33 12.38
CA ASP A 96 3.45 -4.36 11.46
C ASP A 96 4.48 -3.88 10.42
N ASN A 97 5.71 -3.55 10.83
CA ASN A 97 6.78 -3.15 9.90
C ASN A 97 7.21 -4.31 8.98
N LYS A 98 7.20 -5.55 9.47
CA LYS A 98 7.50 -6.73 8.64
C LYS A 98 6.43 -6.92 7.57
N GLU A 99 5.16 -6.80 7.93
CA GLU A 99 4.05 -6.92 6.99
C GLU A 99 4.04 -5.74 5.99
N ALA A 100 4.27 -4.51 6.44
CA ALA A 100 4.40 -3.35 5.55
C ALA A 100 5.52 -3.52 4.51
N ARG A 101 6.67 -4.07 4.91
CA ARG A 101 7.78 -4.40 3.98
C ARG A 101 7.39 -5.48 2.98
N ARG A 102 6.69 -6.53 3.44
CA ARG A 102 6.17 -7.59 2.58
C ARG A 102 5.17 -7.06 1.56
N GLN A 103 4.30 -6.12 1.95
CA GLN A 103 3.38 -5.46 1.03
C GLN A 103 4.12 -4.65 -0.03
N LEU A 104 5.16 -3.89 0.35
CA LEU A 104 6.00 -3.17 -0.62
C LEU A 104 6.74 -4.10 -1.59
N GLU A 105 7.22 -5.25 -1.11
CA GLU A 105 7.79 -6.29 -1.98
C GLU A 105 6.72 -6.87 -2.92
N ALA A 106 5.51 -7.14 -2.43
CA ALA A 106 4.41 -7.62 -3.26
C ALA A 106 4.00 -6.59 -4.34
N ILE A 107 4.04 -5.29 -4.03
CA ILE A 107 3.80 -4.21 -5.00
C ILE A 107 4.91 -4.18 -6.05
N ARG A 108 6.17 -4.21 -5.61
CA ARG A 108 7.34 -4.25 -6.50
C ARG A 108 7.29 -5.45 -7.45
N ASP A 109 6.98 -6.63 -6.92
CA ASP A 109 6.86 -7.88 -7.67
C ASP A 109 5.59 -7.94 -8.55
N GLY A 110 4.67 -6.97 -8.41
CA GLY A 110 3.41 -6.91 -9.17
C GLY A 110 2.32 -7.87 -8.71
N LYS A 111 2.49 -8.49 -7.53
CA LYS A 111 1.47 -9.35 -6.89
C LYS A 111 0.34 -8.52 -6.28
N LEU A 112 0.67 -7.32 -5.79
CA LEU A 112 -0.29 -6.32 -5.32
C LEU A 112 -0.30 -5.14 -6.30
N THR A 113 -1.47 -4.75 -6.79
CA THR A 113 -1.60 -3.63 -7.73
C THR A 113 -2.29 -2.46 -7.03
N LEU A 114 -1.70 -1.26 -7.15
CA LEU A 114 -2.20 -0.03 -6.52
C LEU A 114 -3.45 0.57 -7.17
N GLY A 115 -3.99 -0.04 -8.24
CA GLY A 115 -5.16 0.46 -8.96
C GLY A 115 -4.96 1.78 -9.69
N LEU A 116 -3.73 2.29 -9.76
CA LEU A 116 -3.41 3.54 -10.44
C LEU A 116 -3.58 3.39 -11.96
N GLN A 117 -4.17 4.41 -12.60
CA GLN A 117 -4.45 4.45 -14.04
C GLN A 117 -3.20 4.14 -14.89
N SER A 118 -2.01 4.53 -14.44
CA SER A 118 -0.73 4.24 -15.13
C SER A 118 -0.36 2.75 -15.18
N THR A 119 -1.01 1.91 -14.36
CA THR A 119 -0.78 0.45 -14.30
C THR A 119 -1.93 -0.39 -14.83
N GLN A 120 -3.01 0.22 -15.31
CA GLN A 120 -3.99 -0.51 -16.10
C GLN A 120 -3.37 -0.80 -17.47
N LYS A 121 -2.74 -1.97 -17.61
CA LYS A 121 -2.86 -2.66 -18.90
C LYS A 121 -4.34 -2.89 -19.08
N ASP A 122 -4.90 -2.41 -20.19
CA ASP A 122 -6.28 -2.70 -20.60
C ASP A 122 -6.60 -4.14 -20.23
N VAL A 123 -7.54 -4.32 -19.30
CA VAL A 123 -8.18 -5.61 -19.12
C VAL A 123 -8.73 -5.91 -20.51
N PRO A 124 -8.32 -7.00 -21.19
CA PRO A 124 -8.91 -7.31 -22.47
C PRO A 124 -10.41 -7.42 -22.20
N GLU A 125 -11.21 -6.59 -22.87
CA GLU A 125 -12.66 -6.74 -22.87
C GLU A 125 -12.95 -8.21 -23.05
N SER A 126 -13.79 -8.78 -22.16
CA SER A 126 -14.19 -10.19 -22.22
C SER A 126 -14.61 -10.47 -23.66
N GLY A 127 -13.71 -11.08 -24.43
CA GLY A 127 -13.86 -11.17 -25.87
C GLY A 127 -15.21 -11.79 -26.17
N GLU A 128 -16.05 -11.09 -26.93
CA GLU A 128 -17.30 -11.66 -27.42
C GLU A 128 -16.96 -13.00 -28.08
N ILE A 129 -17.29 -14.12 -27.42
CA ILE A 129 -17.16 -15.43 -28.04
C ILE A 129 -18.26 -15.52 -29.08
N ARG A 130 -17.98 -15.05 -30.30
CA ARG A 130 -18.83 -15.25 -31.45
C ARG A 130 -18.65 -16.68 -31.94
N ALA A 131 -19.32 -17.62 -31.28
CA ALA A 131 -19.45 -18.97 -31.80
C ALA A 131 -20.33 -18.94 -33.06
N ARG A 132 -19.72 -19.07 -34.24
CA ARG A 132 -20.47 -19.40 -35.47
C ARG A 132 -20.89 -20.86 -35.39
N ALA A 133 -22.10 -21.12 -34.93
CA ALA A 133 -22.72 -22.43 -35.11
C ALA A 133 -23.02 -22.63 -36.61
N ARG A 134 -22.63 -23.79 -37.18
CA ARG A 134 -23.11 -24.19 -38.50
C ARG A 134 -24.61 -24.49 -38.40
N ARG A 135 -25.35 -24.10 -39.44
CA ARG A 135 -26.80 -24.33 -39.55
C ARG A 135 -27.09 -25.83 -39.33
N PRO A 136 -27.97 -26.21 -38.39
CA PRO A 136 -28.33 -27.61 -38.20
C PRO A 136 -28.95 -28.15 -39.48
N THR A 137 -28.32 -29.15 -40.10
CA THR A 137 -28.86 -29.87 -41.27
C THR A 137 -29.52 -31.18 -40.83
N PHE A 138 -30.29 -31.13 -39.76
CA PHE A 138 -31.25 -32.19 -39.40
C PHE A 138 -32.63 -31.53 -39.39
N GLY A 139 -33.39 -31.76 -40.46
CA GLY A 139 -34.69 -31.14 -40.69
C GLY A 139 -34.76 -30.25 -41.93
N GLY A 140 -34.16 -30.69 -43.04
CA GLY A 140 -34.61 -30.24 -44.36
C GLY A 140 -35.90 -30.95 -44.75
N ARG A 141 -36.63 -30.43 -45.74
CA ARG A 141 -37.89 -30.95 -46.30
C ARG A 141 -37.77 -32.34 -47.00
N ASP A 142 -36.70 -33.08 -46.70
CA ASP A 142 -36.34 -34.43 -47.17
C ASP A 142 -35.53 -35.21 -46.09
N GLY A 143 -35.77 -34.94 -44.80
CA GLY A 143 -35.12 -35.66 -43.70
C GLY A 143 -35.68 -37.08 -43.52
N LEU A 144 -34.78 -38.09 -43.54
CA LEU A 144 -35.02 -39.53 -43.37
C LEU A 144 -35.62 -39.92 -42.00
N LEU A 145 -36.85 -39.49 -41.70
CA LEU A 145 -37.65 -39.93 -40.56
C LEU A 145 -39.13 -40.14 -40.93
N GLU A 146 -39.43 -40.40 -42.21
CA GLU A 146 -40.67 -41.08 -42.60
C GLU A 146 -40.33 -42.54 -42.94
N LYS A 147 -41.01 -43.46 -42.25
CA LYS A 147 -40.80 -44.92 -42.19
C LYS A 147 -39.91 -45.33 -41.02
N TYR A 148 -40.47 -45.34 -39.82
CA TYR A 148 -41.07 -46.53 -39.21
C TYR A 148 -41.97 -46.11 -38.06
#